data_AF-A0A497NTQ4-F1
#
_entry.id   AF-A0A497NTQ4-F1
#
_cell.length_a   1.000
_cell.length_b   1.000
_cell.length_c   1.000
_cell.angle_alpha   90.00
_cell.angle_beta   90.00
_cell.angle_gamma   90.00
#
_symmetry.space_group_name_H-M   'P 1'
#
loop_
_entity.id
_entity.type
_entity.pdbx_description
1 polymer ?
#
loop_
_entity_poly.entity_id
_entity_poly.type
_entity_poly.pdbx_seq_one_letter_code
_entity_poly.pdbx_strand_id
1 'polypeptide(L)'
;MVVEREEMQEIVRRYKEPIGLNLGSHSALDAWQGQRNYGLRSIIYTTPSRARIYLQNPMVGKPEEPMEDLPKTVNRDLRVVNDPK
;
A
#
# COMPACT_ATOMS: atom_id res chain seq x y z
N MET A 1 25.83 -0.67 4.41
CA MET A 1 25.07 -1.32 5.51
C MET A 1 23.93 -2.06 4.87
N VAL A 2 23.92 -3.39 4.97
CA VAL A 2 22.83 -4.21 4.42
C VAL A 2 21.79 -4.31 5.53
N VAL A 3 20.55 -3.97 5.21
CA VAL A 3 19.42 -4.14 6.12
C VAL A 3 18.83 -5.52 5.81
N GLU A 4 18.83 -6.41 6.80
CA GLU A 4 18.34 -7.78 6.61
C GLU A 4 16.81 -7.82 6.65
N ARG A 5 16.22 -8.75 5.90
CA ARG A 5 14.76 -8.89 5.81
C ARG A 5 14.16 -9.26 7.17
N GLU A 6 14.81 -10.18 7.87
CA GLU A 6 14.38 -10.70 9.17
C GLU A 6 14.38 -9.60 10.23
N GLU A 7 15.41 -8.73 10.23
CA GLU A 7 15.49 -7.57 11.10
C GLU A 7 14.28 -6.63 10.90
N MET A 8 13.96 -6.33 9.65
CA MET A 8 12.81 -5.48 9.34
C MET A 8 11.48 -6.11 9.75
N GLN A 9 11.33 -7.43 9.58
CA GLN A 9 10.14 -8.15 10.04
C GLN A 9 9.99 -8.12 11.56
N GLU A 10 11.08 -8.26 12.31
CA GLU A 10 11.07 -8.13 13.78
C GLU A 10 10.67 -6.74 14.23
N ILE A 11 11.18 -5.69 13.58
CA ILE A 11 10.81 -4.30 13.86
C ILE A 11 9.31 -4.10 13.62
N VAL A 12 8.79 -4.54 12.47
CA VAL A 12 7.37 -4.40 12.11
C VAL A 12 6.45 -5.10 13.10
N ARG A 13 6.83 -6.28 13.62
CA ARG A 13 6.06 -7.03 14.64
C ARG A 13 5.89 -6.28 15.97
N ARG A 14 6.72 -5.28 16.27
CA ARG A 14 6.61 -4.47 17.51
C ARG A 14 5.51 -3.42 17.44
N TYR A 15 4.98 -3.12 16.25
CA TYR A 15 3.88 -2.18 16.09
C TYR A 15 2.55 -2.87 16.36
N LYS A 16 1.66 -2.21 17.11
CA LYS A 16 0.27 -2.68 17.32
C LYS A 16 -0.48 -2.79 16.00
N GLU A 17 -0.26 -1.82 15.11
CA GLU A 17 -0.83 -1.80 13.78
C GLU A 17 0.18 -1.16 12.79
N PRO A 18 1.03 -1.98 12.14
CA PRO A 18 1.99 -1.47 11.18
C PRO A 18 1.28 -0.99 9.90
N ILE A 19 1.56 0.26 9.50
CA ILE A 19 1.09 0.86 8.25
C ILE A 19 2.32 1.25 7.42
N GLY A 20 2.40 0.72 6.20
CA GLY A 20 3.49 1.02 5.27
C GLY A 20 3.36 2.42 4.66
N LEU A 21 4.46 3.17 4.62
CA LEU A 21 4.53 4.44 3.90
C LEU A 21 5.38 4.29 2.64
N ASN A 22 4.75 4.39 1.48
CA ASN A 22 5.43 4.40 0.19
C ASN A 22 5.54 5.86 -0.27
N LEU A 23 6.77 6.35 -0.39
CA LEU A 23 7.01 7.60 -1.11
C LEU A 23 6.86 7.31 -2.60
N GLY A 24 6.06 8.12 -3.30
CA GLY A 24 5.72 7.92 -4.70
C GLY A 24 6.96 7.90 -5.60
N SER A 25 7.45 6.70 -5.87
CA SER A 25 8.66 6.40 -6.63
C SER A 25 8.35 5.42 -7.78
N HIS A 26 9.37 4.97 -8.50
CA HIS A 26 9.24 3.93 -9.52
C HIS A 26 8.90 2.55 -8.93
N SER A 27 9.29 2.28 -7.68
CA SER A 27 9.08 0.99 -6.99
C SER A 27 7.87 0.98 -6.05
N ALA A 28 7.09 2.07 -5.99
CA ALA A 28 5.97 2.18 -5.06
C ALA A 28 4.85 1.16 -5.34
N LEU A 29 4.68 0.71 -6.59
CA LEU A 29 3.72 -0.36 -6.93
C LEU A 29 4.15 -1.71 -6.37
N ASP A 30 5.43 -2.05 -6.49
CA ASP A 30 5.98 -3.31 -5.97
C ASP A 30 5.91 -3.32 -4.43
N ALA A 31 6.24 -2.20 -3.80
CA ALA A 31 6.11 -2.03 -2.36
C ALA A 31 4.65 -2.16 -1.91
N TRP A 32 3.71 -1.54 -2.63
CA TRP A 32 2.29 -1.62 -2.32
C TRP A 32 1.75 -3.06 -2.46
N GLN A 33 2.14 -3.76 -3.52
CA GLN A 33 1.79 -5.17 -3.70
C GLN A 33 2.39 -6.05 -2.60
N GLY A 34 3.65 -5.86 -2.25
CA GLY A 34 4.31 -6.59 -1.16
C GLY A 34 3.59 -6.38 0.17
N GLN A 35 3.25 -5.14 0.51
CA GLN A 35 2.46 -4.81 1.70
C GLN A 35 1.09 -5.50 1.69
N ARG A 36 0.37 -5.45 0.56
CA ARG A 36 -0.91 -6.14 0.41
C ARG A 36 -0.76 -7.63 0.66
N ASN A 37 0.25 -8.29 0.11
CA ASN A 37 0.48 -9.73 0.27
C ASN A 37 0.69 -10.16 1.72
N TYR A 38 1.20 -9.25 2.57
CA TYR A 38 1.35 -9.47 4.02
C TYR A 38 0.17 -8.93 4.85
N GLY A 39 -0.93 -8.52 4.21
CA GLY A 39 -2.10 -7.95 4.88
C GLY A 39 -1.84 -6.59 5.53
N LEU A 40 -0.77 -5.90 5.13
CA LEU A 40 -0.40 -4.59 5.67
C LEU A 40 -1.16 -3.49 4.93
N ARG A 41 -1.76 -2.57 5.70
CA ARG A 41 -2.29 -1.32 5.15
C ARG A 41 -1.14 -0.43 4.73
N SER A 42 -1.37 0.43 3.74
CA SER A 42 -0.35 1.34 3.25
C SER A 42 -0.89 2.71 2.85
N ILE A 43 0.01 3.67 2.85
CA ILE A 43 -0.18 5.03 2.36
C ILE A 43 0.80 5.22 1.22
N ILE A 44 0.32 5.68 0.07
CA ILE A 44 1.19 6.16 -1.01
C ILE A 44 1.16 7.69 -0.98
N TYR A 45 2.25 8.28 -0.52
CA TYR A 45 2.41 9.74 -0.50
C TYR A 45 3.05 10.19 -1.81
N THR A 46 2.30 10.93 -2.63
CA THR A 46 2.71 11.23 -4.00
C THR A 46 2.07 12.50 -4.55
N THR A 47 2.54 12.96 -5.71
CA THR A 47 1.94 14.08 -6.43
C THR A 47 0.69 13.64 -7.21
N PRO A 48 -0.27 14.55 -7.48
CA PRO A 48 -1.44 14.22 -8.28
C PRO A 48 -1.12 13.62 -9.67
N SER A 49 -0.04 14.10 -10.30
CA SER A 49 0.39 13.59 -11.62
C SER A 49 0.80 12.12 -11.56
N ARG A 50 1.51 11.71 -10.51
CA ARG A 50 1.98 10.34 -10.32
C ARG A 50 0.89 9.43 -9.74
N ALA A 51 -0.01 9.97 -8.92
CA ALA A 51 -1.17 9.24 -8.37
C ALA A 51 -1.97 8.50 -9.44
N ARG A 52 -2.12 9.09 -10.64
CA ARG A 52 -2.82 8.47 -11.78
C ARG A 52 -2.32 7.08 -12.13
N ILE A 53 -1.02 6.82 -12.00
CA ILE A 53 -0.40 5.52 -12.30
C ILE A 53 -0.88 4.47 -11.29
N TYR A 54 -0.93 4.82 -10.01
CA TYR A 54 -1.38 3.92 -8.95
C TYR A 54 -2.89 3.65 -9.03
N LEU A 55 -3.68 4.65 -9.43
CA LEU A 55 -5.14 4.52 -9.58
C LEU A 55 -5.55 3.67 -10.79
N GLN A 56 -4.67 3.48 -11.77
CA GLN A 56 -4.92 2.56 -12.89
C GLN A 56 -4.85 1.08 -12.47
N ASN A 57 -4.11 0.77 -11.41
CA ASN A 57 -3.91 -0.59 -10.90
C ASN A 57 -4.05 -0.61 -9.38
N PRO A 58 -5.27 -0.37 -8.85
CA PRO A 58 -5.47 -0.28 -7.41
C PRO A 58 -5.27 -1.64 -6.73
N MET A 59 -4.36 -1.72 -5.76
CA MET A 59 -4.08 -2.94 -4.99
C MET A 59 -5.07 -3.05 -3.81
N VAL A 60 -6.32 -3.38 -4.13
CA VAL A 60 -7.44 -3.48 -3.16
C VAL A 60 -7.79 -4.93 -2.82
N GLY A 61 -8.61 -5.14 -1.80
CA GLY A 61 -8.91 -6.46 -1.24
C GLY A 61 -7.77 -7.05 -0.41
N LYS A 62 -8.12 -8.01 0.44
CA LYS A 62 -7.17 -8.78 1.28
C LYS A 62 -6.35 -9.77 0.44
N PRO A 63 -5.22 -10.27 0.97
CA PRO A 63 -4.58 -11.48 0.43
C PRO A 63 -5.61 -12.56 0.12
N GLU A 64 -5.55 -13.12 -1.08
CA GLU A 64 -6.39 -14.25 -1.52
C GLU A 64 -7.91 -13.97 -1.54
N GLU A 65 -8.37 -12.74 -1.29
CA GLU A 65 -9.78 -12.36 -1.44
C GLU A 65 -10.18 -12.48 -2.92
N PRO A 66 -11.20 -13.30 -3.26
CA PRO A 66 -11.69 -13.39 -4.63
C PRO A 66 -12.31 -12.05 -5.04
N MET A 67 -11.96 -11.58 -6.23
CA MET A 67 -12.47 -10.31 -6.75
C MET A 67 -13.80 -10.51 -7.46
N GLU A 68 -14.90 -10.24 -6.75
CA GLU A 68 -16.26 -10.34 -7.31
C GLU A 68 -16.74 -9.03 -7.94
N ASP A 69 -16.45 -7.90 -7.31
CA ASP A 69 -16.86 -6.55 -7.74
C ASP A 69 -15.74 -5.55 -7.49
N LEU A 70 -15.01 -5.20 -8.55
CA LEU A 70 -13.87 -4.29 -8.47
C LEU A 70 -14.30 -2.86 -8.05
N PRO A 71 -15.30 -2.19 -8.69
CA PRO A 71 -15.77 -0.88 -8.26
C PRO A 71 -16.13 -0.80 -6.78
N LYS A 72 -16.89 -1.78 -6.27
CA LYS A 72 -17.30 -1.84 -4.86
C LYS A 72 -16.09 -2.00 -3.94
N THR A 73 -15.15 -2.87 -4.32
CA THR A 73 -13.93 -3.13 -3.54
C THR A 73 -13.01 -1.91 -3.51
N VAL A 74 -12.87 -1.21 -4.63
CA VAL A 74 -12.13 0.06 -4.70
C VAL A 74 -12.76 1.12 -3.80
N ASN A 75 -14.08 1.26 -3.83
CA ASN A 75 -14.79 2.23 -2.97
C ASN A 75 -14.60 1.93 -1.48
N ARG A 76 -14.58 0.64 -1.10
CA ARG A 76 -14.39 0.16 0.27
C ARG A 76 -12.95 0.40 0.77
N ASP A 77 -11.95 0.09 -0.06
CA ASP A 77 -10.57 -0.09 0.41
C ASP A 77 -9.62 1.06 0.04
N LEU A 78 -9.95 1.87 -0.97
CA LEU A 78 -9.06 2.92 -1.48
C LEU A 78 -9.60 4.31 -1.13
N ARG A 79 -8.87 5.01 -0.27
CA ARG A 79 -9.16 6.41 0.07
C ARG A 79 -8.12 7.34 -0.55
N VAL A 80 -8.57 8.30 -1.35
CA VAL A 80 -7.72 9.34 -1.95
C VAL A 80 -8.01 10.66 -1.27
N VAL A 81 -6.98 11.29 -0.70
CA VAL A 81 -7.06 12.60 -0.05
C VAL A 81 -5.88 13.46 -0.47
N ASN A 82 -6.08 14.78 -0.45
CA ASN A 82 -4.98 15.74 -0.53
C ASN A 82 -4.55 16.10 0.89
N ASP A 83 -3.27 16.47 1.06
CA ASP A 83 -2.80 17.01 2.32
C ASP A 83 -3.58 18.27 2.72
N PRO A 84 -3.76 18.50 4.03
CA PRO A 84 -4.31 19.76 4.51
C PRO A 84 -3.43 20.93 4.04
N LYS A 85 -4.09 22.05 3.72
CA LYS A 85 -3.42 23.31 3.38
C LYS A 85 -2.87 24.00 4.62
#